data_AF-A0A1E3JAV1-F1
#
_entry.id   AF-A0A1E3JAV1-F1
#
_cell.length_a   1.000
_cell.length_b   1.000
_cell.length_c   1.000
_cell.angle_alpha   90.00
_cell.angle_beta   90.00
_cell.angle_gamma   90.00
#
_symmetry.space_group_name_H-M   'P 1'
#
loop_
_entity.id
_entity.type
_entity.pdbx_description
1 polymer ?
#
loop_
_entity_poly.entity_id
_entity_poly.type
_entity_poly.pdbx_seq_one_letter_code
_entity_poly.pdbx_strand_id
1 'polypeptide(L)'
;MPTDPHSTVDKLGIPIPGIQDHALIGNLRTAALVSTNGSIESMCIPYFDSPSVFARIVDANKGGHFCITPTFDFKPKQAYAPNSNVLVTKFLSEQGVGVMTDFLVPKGASQSSQKPHLPWLIRKVESIRGKVPFRMECSPAFNYCRDKHTTTMVPDDSSASLATQPTKALFTSPNLVLDLRTIAWSSDSCVSDPEVTFNIEDFQESRGLLGPSVTSNFELEEGQTVVFVLREVGDYKYESEKHEEIANPRSMRQKDFGLPLDQMLEATNKLRHKENPVLTRSLVESLLKNTNTYWRRWIGKNQYRGRWSEELLRSALVLKMLVFEETGAIVAAPTFSLPEHIGGVRNWDYRFTWVRDSSFTLYALIRMGFTEEANAFVEFILNRLKERNSDGSLQIVYTIHGGKDLEEIELSHLEGHKGSKPVRIGNGAADHLQLDIYGELMDCIYLAQKHSKPLASLIQEGEGSWDSWVAIRQVVDYVCTQTEVEDLSIWEVRGKRKNFLYSKVMMWVAIDRRVTDLLGYRTHLKHSHMSL
;
A
#
# COMPACT_ATOMS: atom_id res chain seq x y z
N MET A 1 -9.38 -31.28 -9.94
CA MET A 1 -10.74 -31.18 -9.37
C MET A 1 -10.95 -29.75 -8.90
N PRO A 2 -12.15 -29.15 -9.03
CA PRO A 2 -12.45 -27.89 -8.34
C PRO A 2 -12.27 -28.12 -6.84
N THR A 3 -11.55 -27.23 -6.17
CA THR A 3 -11.49 -27.18 -4.71
C THR A 3 -12.91 -26.96 -4.16
N ASP A 4 -13.25 -27.65 -3.08
CA ASP A 4 -14.48 -27.37 -2.34
C ASP A 4 -14.50 -25.87 -1.98
N PRO A 5 -15.53 -25.08 -2.33
CA PRO A 5 -15.62 -23.67 -1.95
C PRO A 5 -15.65 -23.46 -0.43
N HIS A 6 -15.93 -24.51 0.35
CA HIS A 6 -15.81 -24.53 1.81
C HIS A 6 -14.47 -25.06 2.31
N SER A 7 -13.53 -25.38 1.42
CA SER A 7 -12.19 -25.84 1.80
C SER A 7 -11.54 -24.83 2.72
N THR A 8 -11.20 -25.28 3.92
CA THR A 8 -10.47 -24.49 4.91
C THR A 8 -8.96 -24.55 4.69
N VAL A 9 -8.50 -25.28 3.67
CA VAL A 9 -7.09 -25.50 3.34
C VAL A 9 -6.82 -25.32 1.83
N ASP A 10 -5.58 -24.98 1.48
CA ASP A 10 -5.10 -24.98 0.10
C ASP A 10 -4.82 -26.41 -0.41
N LYS A 11 -4.39 -26.57 -1.67
CA LYS A 11 -4.07 -27.88 -2.27
C LYS A 11 -2.92 -28.63 -1.61
N LEU A 12 -2.10 -27.95 -0.79
CA LEU A 12 -1.03 -28.55 0.00
C LEU A 12 -1.48 -28.82 1.45
N GLY A 13 -2.75 -28.61 1.78
CA GLY A 13 -3.29 -28.81 3.12
C GLY A 13 -3.00 -27.67 4.10
N ILE A 14 -2.50 -26.52 3.63
CA ILE A 14 -2.22 -25.36 4.49
C ILE A 14 -3.52 -24.61 4.77
N PRO A 15 -3.86 -24.33 6.04
CA PRO A 15 -5.06 -23.57 6.39
C PRO A 15 -5.13 -22.22 5.69
N ILE A 16 -6.32 -21.88 5.17
CA ILE A 16 -6.63 -20.59 4.56
C ILE A 16 -7.15 -19.66 5.67
N PRO A 17 -6.41 -18.61 6.04
CA PRO A 17 -6.83 -17.70 7.11
C PRO A 17 -8.10 -16.94 6.72
N GLY A 18 -8.94 -16.61 7.70
CA GLY A 18 -10.08 -15.73 7.47
C GLY A 18 -9.63 -14.28 7.28
N ILE A 19 -10.50 -13.43 6.73
CA ILE A 19 -10.18 -12.00 6.54
C ILE A 19 -9.80 -11.31 7.85
N GLN A 20 -10.41 -11.71 8.97
CA GLN A 20 -10.11 -11.20 10.31
C GLN A 20 -8.72 -11.57 10.82
N ASP A 21 -8.07 -12.57 10.21
CA ASP A 21 -6.75 -13.07 10.59
C ASP A 21 -5.63 -12.35 9.81
N HIS A 22 -5.93 -11.18 9.23
CA HIS A 22 -4.99 -10.36 8.47
C HIS A 22 -4.86 -8.95 9.05
N ALA A 23 -3.63 -8.45 9.06
CA ALA A 23 -3.31 -7.06 9.30
C ALA A 23 -2.87 -6.37 8.00
N LEU A 24 -3.04 -5.04 7.95
CA LEU A 24 -2.63 -4.21 6.82
C LEU A 24 -1.36 -3.44 7.13
N ILE A 25 -0.37 -3.47 6.24
CA ILE A 25 0.80 -2.57 6.25
C ILE A 25 0.86 -1.78 4.94
N GLY A 26 1.45 -0.59 4.92
CA GLY A 26 1.45 0.25 3.72
C GLY A 26 2.48 1.39 3.78
N ASN A 27 2.81 1.97 2.63
CA ASN A 27 3.73 3.10 2.50
C ASN A 27 3.15 4.31 1.76
N LEU A 28 1.82 4.40 1.66
CA LEU A 28 1.11 5.44 0.91
C LEU A 28 1.26 5.37 -0.62
N ARG A 29 1.92 4.32 -1.14
CA ARG A 29 1.93 3.99 -2.57
C ARG A 29 1.21 2.67 -2.81
N THR A 30 1.48 1.71 -1.95
CA THR A 30 0.83 0.42 -1.93
C THR A 30 0.61 -0.05 -0.49
N ALA A 31 -0.10 -1.17 -0.36
CA ALA A 31 -0.28 -1.87 0.89
C ALA A 31 -0.24 -3.39 0.69
N ALA A 32 0.00 -4.10 1.79
CA ALA A 32 0.06 -5.54 1.84
C ALA A 32 -0.79 -6.08 3.00
N LEU A 33 -1.50 -7.19 2.75
CA LEU A 33 -2.20 -7.95 3.78
C LEU A 33 -1.30 -9.05 4.33
N VAL A 34 -1.11 -9.07 5.65
CA VAL A 34 -0.23 -9.99 6.36
C VAL A 34 -1.07 -10.86 7.29
N SER A 35 -1.09 -12.16 7.06
CA SER A 35 -1.80 -13.11 7.93
C SER A 35 -1.10 -13.33 9.27
N THR A 36 -1.82 -13.82 10.26
CA THR A 36 -1.27 -14.20 11.58
C THR A 36 -0.24 -15.34 11.50
N ASN A 37 -0.21 -16.11 10.41
CA ASN A 37 0.76 -17.16 10.15
C ASN A 37 2.03 -16.63 9.46
N GLY A 38 2.12 -15.32 9.26
CA GLY A 38 3.28 -14.69 8.66
C GLY A 38 3.35 -14.78 7.15
N SER A 39 2.21 -14.83 6.47
CA SER A 39 2.11 -14.80 5.01
C SER A 39 1.63 -13.44 4.52
N ILE A 40 2.27 -12.90 3.48
CA ILE A 40 1.74 -11.77 2.71
C ILE A 40 0.85 -12.33 1.63
N GLU A 41 -0.44 -12.05 1.74
CA GLU A 41 -1.52 -12.73 1.02
C GLU A 41 -2.10 -11.86 -0.09
N SER A 42 -1.87 -10.55 -0.04
CA SER A 42 -2.25 -9.59 -1.08
C SER A 42 -1.25 -8.46 -1.12
N MET A 43 -0.78 -8.10 -2.31
CA MET A 43 0.06 -6.93 -2.55
C MET A 43 0.08 -6.59 -4.04
N CYS A 44 0.04 -5.29 -4.35
CA CYS A 44 0.25 -4.74 -5.69
C CYS A 44 1.53 -3.89 -5.68
N ILE A 45 2.28 -3.85 -6.78
CA ILE A 45 3.52 -3.06 -6.88
C ILE A 45 3.55 -2.40 -8.27
N PRO A 46 3.97 -1.12 -8.37
CA PRO A 46 4.40 -0.24 -7.28
C PRO A 46 3.25 0.49 -6.55
N TYR A 47 2.05 0.53 -7.14
CA TYR A 47 0.93 1.32 -6.64
C TYR A 47 -0.30 0.47 -6.28
N PHE A 48 -1.29 1.07 -5.61
CA PHE A 48 -2.55 0.42 -5.24
C PHE A 48 -3.28 -0.20 -6.44
N ASP A 49 -3.41 0.55 -7.54
CA ASP A 49 -4.11 0.13 -8.75
C ASP A 49 -3.22 -0.63 -9.75
N SER A 50 -1.95 -0.88 -9.40
CA SER A 50 -1.06 -1.72 -10.20
C SER A 50 -1.50 -3.19 -10.20
N PRO A 51 -1.07 -3.99 -11.18
CA PRO A 51 -1.36 -5.43 -11.17
C PRO A 51 -0.82 -6.13 -9.91
N SER A 52 -1.56 -7.11 -9.40
CA SER A 52 -1.16 -7.81 -8.18
C SER A 52 0.10 -8.66 -8.42
N VAL A 53 0.99 -8.68 -7.43
CA VAL A 53 2.09 -9.65 -7.33
C VAL A 53 1.78 -10.77 -6.35
N PHE A 54 0.91 -10.50 -5.38
CA PHE A 54 0.33 -11.50 -4.49
C PHE A 54 -1.19 -11.28 -4.40
N ALA A 55 -1.93 -12.38 -4.46
CA ALA A 55 -3.39 -12.43 -4.44
C ALA A 55 -3.90 -13.75 -3.82
N ARG A 56 -3.12 -14.38 -2.92
CA ARG A 56 -3.50 -15.62 -2.23
C ARG A 56 -4.82 -15.52 -1.46
N ILE A 57 -5.15 -14.34 -0.93
CA ILE A 57 -6.46 -14.12 -0.31
C ILE A 57 -7.62 -14.24 -1.32
N VAL A 58 -7.37 -13.98 -2.61
CA VAL A 58 -8.36 -14.12 -3.69
C VAL A 58 -8.33 -15.54 -4.26
N ASP A 59 -7.17 -16.18 -4.38
CA ASP A 59 -7.06 -17.59 -4.78
C ASP A 59 -5.92 -18.26 -4.00
N ALA A 60 -6.27 -19.14 -3.06
CA ALA A 60 -5.31 -19.72 -2.12
C ALA A 60 -4.20 -20.56 -2.78
N ASN A 61 -4.39 -20.97 -4.03
CA ASN A 61 -3.45 -21.81 -4.76
C ASN A 61 -2.63 -20.99 -5.76
N LYS A 62 -3.32 -20.28 -6.65
CA LYS A 62 -2.69 -19.56 -7.77
C LYS A 62 -2.23 -18.15 -7.39
N GLY A 63 -2.82 -17.59 -6.34
CA GLY A 63 -2.67 -16.19 -5.97
C GLY A 63 -1.26 -15.76 -5.63
N GLY A 64 -0.37 -16.71 -5.30
CA GLY A 64 0.99 -16.38 -4.90
C GLY A 64 1.06 -15.62 -3.58
N HIS A 65 2.16 -15.75 -2.86
CA HIS A 65 2.34 -15.15 -1.54
C HIS A 65 3.80 -15.05 -1.15
N PHE A 66 4.07 -14.41 -0.02
CA PHE A 66 5.37 -14.46 0.63
C PHE A 66 5.17 -14.87 2.09
N CYS A 67 5.49 -16.11 2.44
CA CYS A 67 5.35 -16.66 3.80
C CYS A 67 6.69 -16.82 4.49
N ILE A 68 6.76 -16.47 5.77
CA ILE A 68 7.82 -16.89 6.69
C ILE A 68 7.14 -17.37 7.97
N THR A 69 7.23 -18.66 8.27
CA THR A 69 6.54 -19.28 9.40
C THR A 69 7.43 -20.32 10.08
N PRO A 70 7.33 -20.50 11.40
CA PRO A 70 7.94 -21.65 12.06
C PRO A 70 7.39 -22.97 11.53
N THR A 71 8.19 -24.02 11.57
CA THR A 71 7.80 -25.38 11.14
C THR A 71 7.23 -26.25 12.26
N PHE A 72 7.32 -25.81 13.51
CA PHE A 72 6.65 -26.44 14.65
C PHE A 72 5.23 -25.88 14.86
N ASP A 73 4.46 -26.50 15.76
CA ASP A 73 3.20 -25.94 16.24
C ASP A 73 3.41 -24.68 17.08
N PHE A 74 2.64 -23.63 16.80
CA PHE A 74 2.73 -22.35 17.48
C PHE A 74 1.35 -21.70 17.71
N LYS A 75 1.31 -20.77 18.66
CA LYS A 75 0.21 -19.83 18.84
C LYS A 75 0.64 -18.43 18.39
N PRO A 76 0.04 -17.85 17.35
CA PRO A 76 0.40 -16.51 16.90
C PRO A 76 -0.18 -15.44 17.84
N LYS A 77 0.58 -14.35 18.04
CA LYS A 77 0.10 -13.08 18.58
C LYS A 77 0.57 -11.95 17.69
N GLN A 78 -0.37 -11.28 17.03
CA GLN A 78 -0.09 -10.20 16.10
C GLN A 78 -0.57 -8.86 16.68
N ALA A 79 0.26 -7.84 16.58
CA ALA A 79 -0.06 -6.49 17.00
C ALA A 79 0.78 -5.46 16.23
N TYR A 80 0.24 -4.25 16.05
CA TYR A 80 1.05 -3.15 15.55
C TYR A 80 1.99 -2.63 16.65
N ALA A 81 3.18 -2.19 16.25
CA ALA A 81 4.04 -1.41 17.12
C ALA A 81 3.30 -0.13 17.56
N PRO A 82 3.51 0.35 18.81
CA PRO A 82 2.77 1.49 19.35
C PRO A 82 2.81 2.70 18.43
N ASN A 83 1.63 3.26 18.11
CA ASN A 83 1.47 4.46 17.29
C ASN A 83 2.15 4.35 15.91
N SER A 84 2.12 3.15 15.31
CA SER A 84 2.81 2.85 14.05
C SER A 84 2.01 1.88 13.17
N ASN A 85 2.39 1.81 11.88
CA ASN A 85 1.95 0.76 10.94
C ASN A 85 3.01 -0.33 10.73
N VAL A 86 4.02 -0.38 11.60
CA VAL A 86 4.92 -1.53 11.68
C VAL A 86 4.20 -2.66 12.40
N LEU A 87 4.14 -3.82 11.78
CA LEU A 87 3.44 -5.00 12.31
C LEU A 87 4.43 -5.93 13.02
N VAL A 88 4.05 -6.46 14.17
CA VAL A 88 4.83 -7.46 14.91
C VAL A 88 3.98 -8.71 15.12
N THR A 89 4.47 -9.84 14.63
CA THR A 89 3.86 -11.17 14.82
C THR A 89 4.79 -12.03 15.67
N LYS A 90 4.31 -12.51 16.82
CA LYS A 90 5.04 -13.45 17.68
C LYS A 90 4.51 -14.86 17.50
N PHE A 91 5.39 -15.81 17.27
CA PHE A 91 5.07 -17.23 17.20
C PHE A 91 5.46 -17.89 18.52
N LEU A 92 4.46 -18.20 19.36
CA LEU A 92 4.69 -18.74 20.70
C LEU A 92 4.65 -20.27 20.68
N SER A 93 5.73 -20.92 21.09
CA SER A 93 5.79 -22.36 21.31
C SER A 93 6.61 -22.68 22.56
N GLU A 94 6.45 -23.88 23.12
CA GLU A 94 7.31 -24.36 24.20
C GLU A 94 8.76 -24.56 23.72
N GLN A 95 8.95 -24.89 22.44
CA GLN A 95 10.26 -25.11 21.82
C GLN A 95 11.06 -23.80 21.62
N GLY A 96 10.36 -22.69 21.38
CA GLY A 96 10.99 -21.39 21.13
C GLY A 96 9.99 -20.28 20.85
N VAL A 97 10.48 -19.06 20.76
CA VAL A 97 9.67 -17.88 20.41
C VAL A 97 10.32 -17.13 19.26
N GLY A 98 9.67 -17.22 18.11
CA GLY A 98 10.00 -16.43 16.93
C GLY A 98 9.26 -15.09 16.93
N VAL A 99 9.89 -14.03 16.45
CA VAL A 99 9.28 -12.72 16.25
C VAL A 99 9.52 -12.26 14.82
N MET A 100 8.45 -11.87 14.14
CA MET A 100 8.52 -11.25 12.83
C MET A 100 8.05 -9.80 12.90
N THR A 101 8.80 -8.90 12.28
CA THR A 101 8.46 -7.49 12.11
C THR A 101 8.33 -7.16 10.63
N ASP A 102 7.13 -6.80 10.19
CA ASP A 102 6.81 -6.48 8.79
C ASP A 102 6.52 -4.98 8.64
N PHE A 103 7.08 -4.36 7.61
CA PHE A 103 6.76 -2.98 7.25
C PHE A 103 7.09 -2.65 5.80
N LEU A 104 6.32 -1.71 5.26
CA LEU A 104 6.64 -0.99 4.03
C LEU A 104 7.18 0.38 4.42
N VAL A 105 8.27 0.81 3.80
CA VAL A 105 8.94 2.08 4.13
C VAL A 105 8.23 3.25 3.42
N PRO A 106 7.69 4.25 4.16
CA PRO A 106 7.13 5.46 3.57
C PRO A 106 8.21 6.40 3.01
N LYS A 107 7.92 7.15 1.93
CA LYS A 107 8.82 8.15 1.35
C LYS A 107 9.30 9.17 2.37
N GLY A 108 8.40 9.69 3.17
CA GLY A 108 8.69 10.67 4.22
C GLY A 108 9.45 10.11 5.43
N ALA A 109 9.70 8.80 5.51
CA ALA A 109 10.56 8.22 6.55
C ALA A 109 12.04 8.54 6.27
N SER A 110 12.40 8.84 5.03
CA SER A 110 13.70 9.39 4.70
C SER A 110 13.83 10.82 5.28
N GLN A 111 14.56 10.97 6.40
CA GLN A 111 14.60 12.20 7.18
C GLN A 111 15.26 13.41 6.46
N SER A 112 15.83 13.23 5.26
CA SER A 112 16.31 14.34 4.44
C SER A 112 15.69 14.29 3.04
N SER A 113 15.33 15.47 2.52
CA SER A 113 14.84 15.65 1.14
C SER A 113 15.82 15.20 0.06
N GLN A 114 17.07 14.87 0.43
CA GLN A 114 18.14 14.45 -0.48
C GLN A 114 18.32 12.92 -0.59
N LYS A 115 17.68 12.15 0.30
CA LYS A 115 17.74 10.67 0.30
C LYS A 115 16.49 10.11 -0.38
N PRO A 116 16.63 9.16 -1.31
CA PRO A 116 15.52 8.70 -2.14
C PRO A 116 14.53 7.85 -1.34
N HIS A 117 13.37 7.65 -1.93
CA HIS A 117 12.39 6.71 -1.42
C HIS A 117 12.85 5.28 -1.69
N LEU A 118 12.75 4.41 -0.69
CA LEU A 118 13.02 2.98 -0.82
C LEU A 118 11.70 2.26 -0.54
N PRO A 119 10.80 2.06 -1.52
CA PRO A 119 9.46 1.47 -1.32
C PRO A 119 9.51 -0.05 -1.04
N TRP A 120 10.42 -0.46 -0.17
CA TRP A 120 10.75 -1.86 0.04
C TRP A 120 9.80 -2.48 1.05
N LEU A 121 9.44 -3.73 0.77
CA LEU A 121 8.85 -4.61 1.75
C LEU A 121 9.97 -5.25 2.56
N ILE A 122 10.00 -4.97 3.86
CA ILE A 122 11.02 -5.50 4.77
C ILE A 122 10.35 -6.41 5.79
N ARG A 123 10.91 -7.62 5.92
CA ARG A 123 10.45 -8.65 6.84
C ARG A 123 11.62 -9.10 7.69
N LYS A 124 11.66 -8.67 8.95
CA LYS A 124 12.71 -9.00 9.92
C LYS A 124 12.23 -10.13 10.81
N VAL A 125 12.99 -11.22 10.90
CA VAL A 125 12.68 -12.42 11.67
C VAL A 125 13.77 -12.66 12.70
N GLU A 126 13.36 -12.91 13.94
CA GLU A 126 14.25 -13.02 15.11
C GLU A 126 13.84 -14.23 15.95
N SER A 127 14.81 -14.92 16.56
CA SER A 127 14.53 -15.80 17.71
C SER A 127 14.86 -15.04 18.99
N ILE A 128 13.86 -14.90 19.87
CA ILE A 128 14.03 -14.24 21.18
C ILE A 128 14.12 -15.24 22.33
N ARG A 129 13.90 -16.53 22.06
CA ARG A 129 14.01 -17.61 23.03
C ARG A 129 14.13 -18.94 22.30
N GLY A 130 15.13 -19.73 22.66
CA GLY A 130 15.30 -21.10 22.14
C GLY A 130 15.68 -21.14 20.65
N LYS A 131 15.54 -22.31 20.05
CA LYS A 131 15.83 -22.54 18.62
C LYS A 131 14.54 -22.62 17.84
N VAL A 132 14.42 -21.83 16.79
CA VAL A 132 13.20 -21.71 16.00
C VAL A 132 13.50 -22.06 14.55
N PRO A 133 13.06 -23.23 14.06
CA PRO A 133 13.14 -23.58 12.65
C PRO A 133 12.04 -22.84 11.87
N PHE A 134 12.43 -22.12 10.82
CA PHE A 134 11.54 -21.39 9.91
C PHE A 134 11.59 -21.98 8.50
N ARG A 135 10.44 -21.89 7.82
CA ARG A 135 10.33 -22.04 6.37
C ARG A 135 9.92 -20.70 5.77
N MET A 136 10.71 -20.22 4.82
CA MET A 136 10.38 -19.10 3.96
C MET A 136 9.98 -19.61 2.58
N GLU A 137 8.91 -19.04 2.03
CA GLU A 137 8.43 -19.31 0.68
C GLU A 137 7.99 -18.00 0.03
N CYS A 138 8.64 -17.60 -1.05
CA CYS A 138 8.28 -16.43 -1.85
C CYS A 138 7.87 -16.90 -3.25
N SER A 139 6.58 -16.75 -3.54
CA SER A 139 5.90 -17.24 -4.73
C SER A 139 5.11 -16.10 -5.40
N PRO A 140 5.76 -15.20 -6.15
CA PRO A 140 5.05 -14.16 -6.88
C PRO A 140 4.11 -14.75 -7.94
N ALA A 141 2.94 -14.13 -8.12
CA ALA A 141 1.98 -14.45 -9.18
C ALA A 141 1.58 -13.17 -9.92
N PHE A 142 2.40 -12.81 -10.91
CA PHE A 142 2.32 -11.53 -11.59
C PHE A 142 1.02 -11.34 -12.37
N ASN A 143 0.62 -10.07 -12.46
CA ASN A 143 -0.48 -9.60 -13.29
C ASN A 143 -1.80 -10.34 -13.03
N TYR A 144 -2.18 -10.44 -11.75
CA TYR A 144 -3.37 -11.19 -11.34
C TYR A 144 -3.29 -12.68 -11.73
N CYS A 145 -2.10 -13.27 -11.56
CA CYS A 145 -1.79 -14.66 -11.92
C CYS A 145 -1.99 -14.96 -13.42
N ARG A 146 -1.75 -13.97 -14.30
CA ARG A 146 -1.87 -14.13 -15.77
C ARG A 146 -0.52 -14.31 -16.45
N ASP A 147 0.53 -13.71 -15.89
CA ASP A 147 1.84 -13.69 -16.52
C ASP A 147 2.72 -14.81 -15.98
N LYS A 148 3.44 -15.48 -16.89
CA LYS A 148 4.55 -16.35 -16.53
C LYS A 148 5.76 -15.53 -16.14
N HIS A 149 6.58 -16.06 -15.24
CA HIS A 149 7.87 -15.48 -14.89
C HIS A 149 8.97 -16.53 -14.80
N THR A 150 10.22 -16.09 -14.91
CA THR A 150 11.39 -16.92 -14.60
C THR A 150 11.97 -16.52 -13.25
N THR A 151 12.65 -17.46 -12.60
CA THR A 151 13.35 -17.24 -11.33
C THR A 151 14.79 -17.65 -11.49
N THR A 152 15.72 -16.75 -11.17
CA THR A 152 17.16 -17.03 -11.21
C THR A 152 17.85 -16.62 -9.92
N MET A 153 18.87 -17.38 -9.52
CA MET A 153 19.80 -16.97 -8.47
C MET A 153 20.97 -16.23 -9.10
N VAL A 154 21.26 -15.03 -8.61
CA VAL A 154 22.41 -14.24 -9.04
C VAL A 154 23.24 -13.82 -7.84
N PRO A 155 24.55 -13.59 -8.00
CA PRO A 155 25.37 -12.99 -6.94
C PRO A 155 24.75 -11.69 -6.44
N ASP A 156 24.65 -11.54 -5.12
CA ASP A 156 24.21 -10.31 -4.49
C ASP A 156 25.41 -9.40 -4.23
N ASP A 157 25.66 -8.54 -5.19
CA ASP A 157 26.69 -7.51 -5.19
C ASP A 157 26.37 -6.30 -4.29
N SER A 158 25.26 -6.37 -3.57
CA SER A 158 24.67 -5.26 -2.83
C SER A 158 24.36 -5.59 -1.37
N SER A 159 24.77 -6.77 -0.88
CA SER A 159 24.62 -7.15 0.52
C SER A 159 25.98 -7.16 1.21
N ALA A 160 26.04 -6.57 2.40
CA ALA A 160 27.22 -6.58 3.25
C ALA A 160 27.43 -7.91 4.01
N SER A 161 26.65 -8.94 3.68
CA SER A 161 26.71 -10.24 4.37
C SER A 161 28.12 -10.83 4.31
N LEU A 162 28.57 -11.38 5.45
CA LEU A 162 29.85 -12.10 5.58
C LEU A 162 29.83 -13.48 4.91
N ALA A 163 28.68 -13.89 4.34
CA ALA A 163 28.56 -15.13 3.59
C ALA A 163 29.58 -15.19 2.44
N THR A 164 30.14 -16.38 2.20
CA THR A 164 31.24 -16.61 1.24
C THR A 164 30.88 -16.20 -0.18
N GLN A 165 29.58 -16.25 -0.55
CA GLN A 165 28.98 -15.68 -1.77
C GLN A 165 27.49 -15.38 -1.53
N PRO A 166 27.10 -14.16 -1.14
CA PRO A 166 25.69 -13.84 -0.98
C PRO A 166 24.98 -13.93 -2.35
N THR A 167 23.77 -14.49 -2.36
CA THR A 167 22.92 -14.58 -3.57
C THR A 167 21.60 -13.89 -3.33
N LYS A 168 21.04 -13.33 -4.40
CA LYS A 168 19.67 -12.80 -4.44
C LYS A 168 18.89 -13.54 -5.51
N ALA A 169 17.59 -13.66 -5.29
CA ALA A 169 16.71 -14.20 -6.31
C ALA A 169 16.11 -13.08 -7.15
N LEU A 170 16.08 -13.26 -8.47
CA LEU A 170 15.38 -12.40 -9.41
C LEU A 170 14.14 -13.11 -9.93
N PHE A 171 12.99 -12.45 -9.87
CA PHE A 171 11.73 -12.87 -10.50
C PHE A 171 11.45 -11.94 -11.68
N THR A 172 11.46 -12.48 -12.90
CA THR A 172 11.36 -11.68 -14.13
C THR A 172 10.09 -12.02 -14.88
N SER A 173 9.15 -11.07 -14.90
CA SER A 173 7.93 -11.09 -15.72
C SER A 173 8.06 -10.09 -16.89
N PRO A 174 7.14 -10.07 -17.87
CA PRO A 174 7.21 -9.15 -19.01
C PRO A 174 7.28 -7.66 -18.64
N ASN A 175 6.62 -7.26 -17.55
CA ASN A 175 6.44 -5.85 -17.19
C ASN A 175 7.03 -5.47 -15.83
N LEU A 176 7.54 -6.44 -15.06
CA LEU A 176 8.02 -6.22 -13.71
C LEU A 176 9.13 -7.22 -13.35
N VAL A 177 10.20 -6.70 -12.76
CA VAL A 177 11.28 -7.51 -12.17
C VAL A 177 11.33 -7.24 -10.68
N LEU A 178 11.28 -8.29 -9.88
CA LEU A 178 11.44 -8.23 -8.43
C LEU A 178 12.75 -8.87 -8.02
N ASP A 179 13.40 -8.34 -6.98
CA ASP A 179 14.49 -9.03 -6.31
C ASP A 179 14.19 -9.31 -4.84
N LEU A 180 14.58 -10.51 -4.39
CA LEU A 180 14.53 -10.95 -3.01
C LEU A 180 15.97 -11.05 -2.47
N ARG A 181 16.26 -10.22 -1.48
CA ARG A 181 17.57 -10.14 -0.83
C ARG A 181 17.49 -10.57 0.62
N THR A 182 18.63 -10.99 1.17
CA THR A 182 18.75 -11.33 2.59
C THR A 182 19.99 -10.71 3.22
N ILE A 183 19.86 -10.37 4.50
CA ILE A 183 20.96 -10.05 5.40
C ILE A 183 20.68 -10.70 6.75
N ALA A 184 21.72 -11.23 7.36
CA ALA A 184 21.66 -11.98 8.60
C ALA A 184 22.70 -11.45 9.58
N TRP A 185 22.41 -11.48 10.87
CA TRP A 185 23.39 -11.19 11.92
C TRP A 185 22.99 -11.80 13.26
N SER A 186 23.98 -12.00 14.12
CA SER A 186 23.80 -12.26 15.55
C SER A 186 23.94 -10.97 16.37
N SER A 187 23.14 -10.82 17.43
CA SER A 187 23.36 -9.76 18.44
C SER A 187 24.48 -10.09 19.42
N ASP A 188 24.82 -11.37 19.57
CA ASP A 188 25.89 -11.85 20.43
C ASP A 188 27.13 -12.19 19.59
N SER A 189 28.26 -11.55 19.90
CA SER A 189 29.55 -11.81 19.24
C SER A 189 30.07 -13.23 19.41
N CYS A 190 29.56 -13.98 20.39
CA CYS A 190 29.92 -15.37 20.64
C CYS A 190 29.12 -16.36 19.78
N VAL A 191 28.06 -15.91 19.10
CA VAL A 191 27.21 -16.72 18.24
C VAL A 191 27.45 -16.30 16.79
N SER A 192 27.69 -17.27 15.90
CA SER A 192 27.86 -16.99 14.48
C SER A 192 26.57 -16.45 13.86
N ASP A 193 26.70 -15.65 12.80
CA ASP A 193 25.55 -15.21 12.02
C ASP A 193 24.82 -16.42 11.41
N PRO A 194 23.48 -16.40 11.31
CA PRO A 194 22.73 -17.50 10.71
C PRO A 194 22.93 -17.54 9.19
N GLU A 195 22.98 -18.73 8.62
CA GLU A 195 23.06 -18.94 7.18
C GLU A 195 21.67 -19.18 6.57
N VAL A 196 21.41 -18.51 5.45
CA VAL A 196 20.16 -18.64 4.69
C VAL A 196 20.51 -18.97 3.25
N THR A 197 20.07 -20.13 2.80
CA THR A 197 20.26 -20.57 1.41
C THR A 197 18.92 -20.61 0.70
N PHE A 198 18.87 -20.04 -0.50
CA PHE A 198 17.68 -20.06 -1.33
C PHE A 198 17.69 -21.27 -2.26
N ASN A 199 16.53 -21.91 -2.39
CA ASN A 199 16.26 -22.96 -3.36
C ASN A 199 15.17 -22.48 -4.32
N ILE A 200 15.25 -22.91 -5.58
CA ILE A 200 14.17 -22.68 -6.56
C ILE A 200 13.28 -23.92 -6.56
N GLU A 201 12.00 -23.74 -6.31
CA GLU A 201 11.00 -24.81 -6.33
C GLU A 201 9.87 -24.44 -7.30
N ASP A 202 9.43 -25.41 -8.10
CA ASP A 202 8.30 -25.24 -9.01
C ASP A 202 7.01 -25.81 -8.39
N PHE A 203 5.99 -24.98 -8.28
CA PHE A 203 4.68 -25.36 -7.76
C PHE A 203 3.58 -25.28 -8.84
N GLN A 204 3.94 -25.33 -10.12
CA GLN A 204 2.98 -25.34 -11.21
C GLN A 204 2.02 -26.53 -11.11
N GLU A 205 2.50 -27.74 -10.85
CA GLU A 205 1.65 -28.94 -10.74
C GLU A 205 0.79 -28.95 -9.47
N SER A 206 1.37 -28.54 -8.34
CA SER A 206 0.71 -28.61 -7.03
C SER A 206 -0.25 -27.46 -6.75
N ARG A 207 0.08 -26.24 -7.20
CA ARG A 207 -0.70 -25.02 -6.93
C ARG A 207 -1.15 -24.27 -8.17
N GLY A 208 -0.57 -24.54 -9.34
CA GLY A 208 -0.91 -23.82 -10.58
C GLY A 208 -0.23 -22.47 -10.72
N LEU A 209 0.91 -22.26 -10.06
CA LEU A 209 1.72 -21.05 -10.25
C LEU A 209 2.31 -21.02 -11.67
N LEU A 210 2.50 -19.80 -12.19
CA LEU A 210 3.00 -19.57 -13.56
C LEU A 210 4.51 -19.29 -13.64
N GLY A 211 5.22 -19.48 -12.54
CA GLY A 211 6.67 -19.45 -12.52
C GLY A 211 7.24 -19.99 -11.20
N PRO A 212 8.55 -20.29 -11.17
CA PRO A 212 9.16 -20.91 -10.01
C PRO A 212 9.16 -19.98 -8.80
N SER A 213 9.10 -20.57 -7.62
CA SER A 213 9.17 -19.90 -6.31
C SER A 213 10.56 -20.01 -5.71
N VAL A 214 10.82 -19.21 -4.67
CA VAL A 214 12.03 -19.30 -3.86
C VAL A 214 11.67 -19.78 -2.48
N THR A 215 12.36 -20.82 -2.00
CA THR A 215 12.18 -21.35 -0.65
C THR A 215 13.49 -21.30 0.14
N SER A 216 13.37 -21.29 1.46
CA SER A 216 14.50 -21.48 2.36
C SER A 216 14.05 -22.10 3.67
N ASN A 217 14.77 -23.12 4.14
CA ASN A 217 14.63 -23.64 5.48
C ASN A 217 15.87 -23.20 6.27
N PHE A 218 15.66 -22.55 7.40
CA PHE A 218 16.73 -22.04 8.26
C PHE A 218 16.29 -22.11 9.72
N GLU A 219 17.25 -22.19 10.63
CA GLU A 219 17.00 -22.20 12.07
C GLU A 219 17.65 -20.98 12.71
N LEU A 220 16.94 -20.34 13.63
CA LEU A 220 17.48 -19.22 14.41
C LEU A 220 17.61 -19.60 15.88
N GLU A 221 18.80 -19.37 16.42
CA GLU A 221 19.09 -19.39 17.86
C GLU A 221 18.82 -18.01 18.48
N GLU A 222 18.74 -17.96 19.81
CA GLU A 222 18.46 -16.74 20.54
C GLU A 222 19.45 -15.61 20.19
N GLY A 223 18.91 -14.44 19.81
CA GLY A 223 19.71 -13.28 19.40
C GLY A 223 20.08 -13.26 17.90
N GLN A 224 19.81 -14.32 17.15
CA GLN A 224 19.97 -14.33 15.70
C GLN A 224 18.80 -13.64 14.99
N THR A 225 19.13 -12.89 13.94
CA THR A 225 18.20 -12.14 13.10
C THR A 225 18.47 -12.43 11.62
N VAL A 226 17.39 -12.59 10.86
CA VAL A 226 17.41 -12.60 9.39
C VAL A 226 16.42 -11.55 8.89
N VAL A 227 16.81 -10.76 7.90
CA VAL A 227 15.94 -9.81 7.21
C VAL A 227 15.82 -10.21 5.76
N PHE A 228 14.58 -10.27 5.29
CA PHE A 228 14.26 -10.41 3.88
C PHE A 228 13.74 -9.07 3.34
N VAL A 229 14.23 -8.69 2.17
CA VAL A 229 13.83 -7.47 1.46
C VAL A 229 13.33 -7.86 0.09
N LEU A 230 12.05 -7.59 -0.19
CA LEU A 230 11.44 -7.74 -1.50
C LEU A 230 11.14 -6.36 -2.08
N ARG A 231 11.53 -6.13 -3.34
CA ARG A 231 11.35 -4.85 -4.00
C ARG A 231 11.38 -4.99 -5.52
N GLU A 232 10.92 -3.94 -6.20
CA GLU A 232 11.11 -3.75 -7.62
C GLU A 232 12.57 -3.42 -7.95
N VAL A 233 13.08 -3.99 -9.04
CA VAL A 233 14.40 -3.67 -9.59
C VAL A 233 14.26 -2.48 -10.54
N GLY A 234 14.89 -1.36 -10.19
CA GLY A 234 14.95 -0.17 -11.04
C GLY A 234 16.02 -0.26 -12.14
N ASP A 235 15.94 0.66 -13.12
CA ASP A 235 16.98 0.85 -14.15
C ASP A 235 18.18 1.61 -13.55
N TYR A 236 19.11 0.87 -12.93
CA TYR A 236 20.32 1.43 -12.32
C TYR A 236 21.47 1.43 -13.32
N LYS A 237 21.77 2.61 -13.91
CA LYS A 237 22.91 2.77 -14.81
C LYS A 237 24.16 3.18 -14.06
N TYR A 238 25.27 2.53 -14.37
CA TYR A 238 26.60 2.97 -13.97
C TYR A 238 27.27 3.72 -15.13
N GLU A 239 28.09 4.73 -14.81
CA GLU A 239 28.81 5.54 -15.81
C GLU A 239 29.76 4.72 -16.70
N SER A 240 30.28 3.59 -16.21
CA SER A 240 31.15 2.66 -16.93
C SER A 240 31.20 1.30 -16.23
N GLU A 241 31.68 0.25 -16.91
CA GLU A 241 31.96 -1.06 -16.30
C GLU A 241 32.90 -0.94 -15.10
N LYS A 242 33.90 -0.04 -15.18
CA LYS A 242 34.81 0.24 -14.06
C LYS A 242 34.07 0.87 -12.88
N HIS A 243 33.14 1.79 -13.13
CA HIS A 243 32.32 2.38 -12.07
C HIS A 243 31.42 1.34 -11.40
N GLU A 244 30.77 0.50 -12.20
CA GLU A 244 29.97 -0.63 -11.71
C GLU A 244 30.81 -1.58 -10.85
N GLU A 245 31.99 -1.96 -11.35
CA GLU A 245 32.89 -2.82 -10.60
C GLU A 245 33.24 -2.16 -9.26
N ILE A 246 33.59 -0.88 -9.23
CA ILE A 246 33.97 -0.14 -8.01
C ILE A 246 32.79 -0.03 -7.01
N ALA A 247 31.59 0.27 -7.49
CA ALA A 247 30.39 0.46 -6.66
C ALA A 247 29.84 -0.85 -6.05
N ASN A 248 30.23 -2.00 -6.60
CA ASN A 248 29.82 -3.34 -6.20
C ASN A 248 31.01 -4.15 -5.65
N PRO A 249 31.43 -3.92 -4.40
CA PRO A 249 32.62 -4.56 -3.85
C PRO A 249 32.41 -6.06 -3.69
N ARG A 250 33.24 -6.87 -4.37
CA ARG A 250 33.31 -8.32 -4.15
C ARG A 250 34.18 -8.62 -2.94
N SER A 251 33.97 -9.77 -2.29
CA SER A 251 34.73 -10.25 -1.12
C SER A 251 36.26 -10.22 -1.30
N MET A 252 36.76 -10.31 -2.54
CA MET A 252 38.19 -10.20 -2.85
C MET A 252 38.78 -8.80 -2.59
N ARG A 253 38.03 -7.70 -2.76
CA ARG A 253 38.57 -6.34 -2.62
C ARG A 253 38.88 -5.92 -1.18
N GLN A 254 38.25 -6.53 -0.19
CA GLN A 254 38.55 -6.23 1.20
C GLN A 254 40.03 -6.52 1.53
N LYS A 255 40.60 -7.57 0.90
CA LYS A 255 42.01 -7.95 1.07
C LYS A 255 42.97 -7.01 0.32
N ASP A 256 42.52 -6.42 -0.79
CA ASP A 256 43.36 -5.58 -1.65
C ASP A 256 43.64 -4.20 -1.04
N PHE A 257 42.73 -3.66 -0.23
CA PHE A 257 42.83 -2.29 0.30
C PHE A 257 43.17 -2.17 1.79
N GLY A 258 43.13 -3.26 2.56
CA GLY A 258 43.50 -3.24 3.99
C GLY A 258 42.60 -2.34 4.87
N LEU A 259 41.43 -1.95 4.39
CA LEU A 259 40.47 -1.09 5.10
C LEU A 259 39.46 -1.92 5.92
N PRO A 260 38.95 -1.41 7.05
CA PRO A 260 37.83 -2.01 7.75
C PRO A 260 36.60 -2.15 6.83
N LEU A 261 35.88 -3.27 6.92
CA LEU A 261 34.72 -3.59 6.07
C LEU A 261 33.70 -2.45 6.05
N ASP A 262 33.39 -1.88 7.21
CA ASP A 262 32.41 -0.78 7.34
C ASP A 262 32.81 0.48 6.55
N GLN A 263 34.10 0.83 6.52
CA GLN A 263 34.58 1.99 5.76
C GLN A 263 34.50 1.74 4.26
N MET A 264 34.79 0.51 3.82
CA MET A 264 34.64 0.11 2.42
C MET A 264 33.17 0.10 1.99
N LEU A 265 32.27 -0.39 2.84
CA LEU A 265 30.83 -0.39 2.58
C LEU A 265 30.28 1.04 2.51
N GLU A 266 30.74 1.95 3.37
CA GLU A 266 30.33 3.35 3.29
C GLU A 266 30.81 4.03 2.01
N ALA A 267 32.06 3.81 1.61
CA ALA A 267 32.63 4.38 0.40
C ALA A 267 31.94 3.87 -0.87
N THR A 268 31.71 2.54 -0.96
CA THR A 268 31.03 1.92 -2.09
C THR A 268 29.57 2.33 -2.18
N ASN A 269 28.88 2.45 -1.05
CA ASN A 269 27.50 2.91 -1.02
C ASN A 269 27.32 4.35 -1.57
N LYS A 270 28.34 5.22 -1.49
CA LYS A 270 28.32 6.57 -2.08
C LYS A 270 28.37 6.56 -3.62
N LEU A 271 28.89 5.48 -4.21
CA LEU A 271 29.02 5.31 -5.67
C LEU A 271 27.81 4.61 -6.30
N ARG A 272 26.98 3.95 -5.48
CA ARG A 272 25.77 3.26 -5.95
C ARG A 272 24.64 4.24 -6.23
N HIS A 273 23.74 3.83 -7.12
CA HIS A 273 22.46 4.52 -7.27
C HIS A 273 21.76 4.59 -5.92
N LYS A 274 21.21 5.76 -5.55
CA LYS A 274 20.69 5.99 -4.20
C LYS A 274 19.52 5.04 -3.86
N GLU A 275 18.76 4.59 -4.86
CA GLU A 275 17.66 3.61 -4.72
C GLU A 275 18.12 2.16 -4.72
N ASN A 276 19.40 1.92 -4.95
CA ASN A 276 20.07 0.62 -4.85
C ASN A 276 21.26 0.68 -3.86
N PRO A 277 21.08 1.14 -2.62
CA PRO A 277 22.16 1.19 -1.65
C PRO A 277 22.56 -0.22 -1.22
N VAL A 278 23.73 -0.34 -0.61
CA VAL A 278 24.18 -1.57 0.03
C VAL A 278 23.27 -1.91 1.21
N LEU A 279 22.75 -3.13 1.22
CA LEU A 279 21.99 -3.68 2.32
C LEU A 279 22.94 -3.97 3.49
N THR A 280 22.81 -3.18 4.55
CA THR A 280 23.57 -3.32 5.80
C THR A 280 22.62 -3.41 6.99
N ARG A 281 23.09 -3.96 8.12
CA ARG A 281 22.34 -3.98 9.38
C ARG A 281 21.91 -2.57 9.78
N SER A 282 22.85 -1.61 9.75
CA SER A 282 22.61 -0.21 10.09
C SER A 282 21.53 0.44 9.19
N LEU A 283 21.53 0.13 7.88
CA LEU A 283 20.50 0.61 6.97
C LEU A 283 19.11 0.10 7.38
N VAL A 284 18.96 -1.21 7.59
CA VAL A 284 17.66 -1.81 7.94
C VAL A 284 17.16 -1.29 9.30
N GLU A 285 18.02 -1.24 10.31
CA GLU A 285 17.68 -0.69 11.63
C GLU A 285 17.25 0.79 11.52
N SER A 286 17.95 1.57 10.70
CA SER A 286 17.58 2.96 10.39
C SER A 286 16.23 3.04 9.68
N LEU A 287 15.94 2.19 8.70
CA LEU A 287 14.65 2.18 7.98
C LEU A 287 13.49 1.85 8.92
N LEU A 288 13.67 0.88 9.83
CA LEU A 288 12.68 0.55 10.85
C LEU A 288 12.45 1.71 11.83
N LYS A 289 13.53 2.30 12.35
CA LYS A 289 13.46 3.47 13.26
C LYS A 289 12.76 4.66 12.59
N ASN A 290 13.12 4.94 11.35
CA ASN A 290 12.56 6.04 10.57
C ASN A 290 11.10 5.83 10.23
N THR A 291 10.70 4.60 9.86
CA THR A 291 9.30 4.25 9.60
C THR A 291 8.46 4.44 10.86
N ASN A 292 8.92 3.95 12.02
CA ASN A 292 8.24 4.20 13.29
C ASN A 292 8.16 5.69 13.63
N THR A 293 9.24 6.43 13.41
CA THR A 293 9.27 7.89 13.67
C THR A 293 8.30 8.63 12.76
N TYR A 294 8.20 8.23 11.49
CA TYR A 294 7.26 8.80 10.53
C TYR A 294 5.81 8.67 11.01
N TRP A 295 5.38 7.45 11.35
CA TRP A 295 4.02 7.20 11.82
C TRP A 295 3.72 7.89 13.15
N ARG A 296 4.66 7.84 14.11
CA ARG A 296 4.53 8.52 15.40
C ARG A 296 4.42 10.03 15.26
N ARG A 297 5.24 10.63 14.38
CA ARG A 297 5.19 12.07 14.10
C ARG A 297 3.86 12.44 13.46
N TRP A 298 3.39 11.63 12.51
CA TRP A 298 2.11 11.87 11.85
C TRP A 298 0.96 11.80 12.86
N ILE A 299 0.81 10.68 13.58
CA ILE A 299 -0.30 10.50 14.51
C ILE A 299 -0.21 11.47 15.70
N GLY A 300 0.99 11.93 16.07
CA GLY A 300 1.21 12.97 17.08
C GLY A 300 0.58 14.32 16.76
N LYS A 301 0.21 14.58 15.49
CA LYS A 301 -0.54 15.81 15.09
C LYS A 301 -2.01 15.78 15.52
N ASN A 302 -2.52 14.64 15.98
CA ASN A 302 -3.93 14.50 16.33
C ASN A 302 -4.37 15.49 17.43
N GLN A 303 -5.58 16.02 17.27
CA GLN A 303 -6.21 16.95 18.21
C GLN A 303 -7.36 16.32 19.00
N TYR A 304 -7.66 15.05 18.76
CA TYR A 304 -8.72 14.34 19.48
C TYR A 304 -8.34 14.11 20.96
N ARG A 305 -9.27 14.37 21.87
CA ARG A 305 -9.08 14.23 23.34
C ARG A 305 -10.22 13.46 24.03
N GLY A 306 -11.07 12.78 23.26
CA GLY A 306 -12.19 12.02 23.81
C GLY A 306 -11.80 10.63 24.32
N ARG A 307 -12.77 9.91 24.89
CA ARG A 307 -12.56 8.63 25.58
C ARG A 307 -12.04 7.49 24.68
N TRP A 308 -12.33 7.53 23.38
CA TRP A 308 -12.03 6.46 22.42
C TRP A 308 -10.74 6.73 21.63
N SER A 309 -9.73 7.30 22.31
CA SER A 309 -8.53 7.76 21.61
C SER A 309 -7.77 6.61 20.96
N GLU A 310 -7.66 5.46 21.62
CA GLU A 310 -6.87 4.34 21.08
C GLU A 310 -7.49 3.81 19.79
N GLU A 311 -8.80 3.55 19.79
CA GLU A 311 -9.53 3.04 18.64
C GLU A 311 -9.49 4.05 17.48
N LEU A 312 -9.70 5.33 17.76
CA LEU A 312 -9.68 6.37 16.72
C LEU A 312 -8.29 6.57 16.12
N LEU A 313 -7.22 6.54 16.91
CA LEU A 313 -5.87 6.68 16.37
C LEU A 313 -5.49 5.45 15.52
N ARG A 314 -5.94 4.25 15.93
CA ARG A 314 -5.73 3.02 15.16
C ARG A 314 -6.47 3.06 13.81
N SER A 315 -7.72 3.51 13.80
CA SER A 315 -8.50 3.73 12.57
C SER A 315 -7.89 4.82 11.69
N ALA A 316 -7.44 5.93 12.27
CA ALA A 316 -6.82 7.03 11.52
C ALA A 316 -5.53 6.59 10.80
N LEU A 317 -4.70 5.75 11.43
CA LEU A 317 -3.53 5.17 10.78
C LEU A 317 -3.88 4.28 9.59
N VAL A 318 -5.03 3.58 9.62
CA VAL A 318 -5.53 2.81 8.48
C VAL A 318 -6.01 3.75 7.37
N LEU A 319 -6.84 4.73 7.69
CA LEU A 319 -7.31 5.72 6.71
C LEU A 319 -6.14 6.45 6.05
N LYS A 320 -5.13 6.82 6.83
CA LYS A 320 -3.90 7.42 6.30
C LYS A 320 -3.18 6.50 5.33
N MET A 321 -3.11 5.19 5.59
CA MET A 321 -2.47 4.24 4.66
C MET A 321 -3.16 4.21 3.29
N LEU A 322 -4.46 4.50 3.20
CA LEU A 322 -5.22 4.50 1.95
C LEU A 322 -5.05 5.80 1.14
N VAL A 323 -4.36 6.81 1.69
CA VAL A 323 -4.06 8.05 0.97
C VAL A 323 -2.83 7.84 0.10
N PHE A 324 -3.01 7.95 -1.21
CA PHE A 324 -1.94 7.90 -2.20
C PHE A 324 -1.12 9.19 -2.15
N GLU A 325 0.16 9.09 -1.78
CA GLU A 325 0.97 10.27 -1.44
C GLU A 325 1.26 11.21 -2.61
N GLU A 326 1.24 10.73 -3.86
CA GLU A 326 1.68 11.54 -5.01
C GLU A 326 0.61 12.52 -5.48
N THR A 327 -0.66 12.11 -5.41
CA THR A 327 -1.78 12.91 -5.89
C THR A 327 -2.72 13.35 -4.76
N GLY A 328 -2.66 12.72 -3.59
CA GLY A 328 -3.63 12.90 -2.51
C GLY A 328 -4.91 12.09 -2.69
N ALA A 329 -5.02 11.29 -3.74
CA ALA A 329 -6.15 10.39 -3.98
C ALA A 329 -6.32 9.37 -2.84
N ILE A 330 -7.55 8.95 -2.55
CA ILE A 330 -7.83 8.04 -1.42
C ILE A 330 -8.53 6.80 -1.97
N VAL A 331 -7.89 5.63 -1.83
CA VAL A 331 -8.50 4.37 -2.30
C VAL A 331 -9.57 3.90 -1.31
N ALA A 332 -10.67 3.32 -1.82
CA ALA A 332 -11.71 2.77 -0.95
C ALA A 332 -11.25 1.50 -0.21
N ALA A 333 -10.42 0.68 -0.85
CA ALA A 333 -9.73 -0.45 -0.22
C ALA A 333 -8.40 -0.76 -0.92
N PRO A 334 -7.41 -1.37 -0.25
CA PRO A 334 -6.15 -1.78 -0.87
C PRO A 334 -6.22 -3.16 -1.56
N THR A 335 -7.42 -3.72 -1.71
CA THR A 335 -7.68 -5.07 -2.22
C THR A 335 -8.70 -5.06 -3.33
N PHE A 336 -8.66 -6.09 -4.19
CA PHE A 336 -9.65 -6.34 -5.22
C PHE A 336 -10.38 -7.67 -4.97
N SER A 337 -11.62 -7.78 -5.46
CA SER A 337 -12.37 -9.04 -5.51
C SER A 337 -12.64 -9.74 -4.18
N LEU A 338 -12.56 -9.02 -3.06
CA LEU A 338 -13.06 -9.56 -1.80
C LEU A 338 -14.59 -9.41 -1.75
N PRO A 339 -15.32 -10.47 -1.36
CA PRO A 339 -16.77 -10.50 -1.43
C PRO A 339 -17.42 -9.73 -0.28
N GLU A 340 -18.51 -9.00 -0.56
CA GLU A 340 -19.37 -8.41 0.49
C GLU A 340 -19.93 -9.50 1.43
N HIS A 341 -20.26 -10.66 0.88
CA HIS A 341 -20.65 -11.86 1.62
C HIS A 341 -20.08 -13.09 0.92
N ILE A 342 -19.54 -14.03 1.69
CA ILE A 342 -18.91 -15.26 1.15
C ILE A 342 -19.92 -16.01 0.26
N GLY A 343 -19.48 -16.41 -0.94
CA GLY A 343 -20.31 -17.04 -1.97
C GLY A 343 -21.13 -16.06 -2.81
N GLY A 344 -21.09 -14.77 -2.47
CA GLY A 344 -21.79 -13.71 -3.18
C GLY A 344 -21.17 -13.35 -4.51
N VAL A 345 -21.98 -12.63 -5.31
CA VAL A 345 -21.56 -12.12 -6.61
C VAL A 345 -20.94 -10.73 -6.53
N ARG A 346 -20.90 -10.09 -5.34
CA ARG A 346 -20.48 -8.71 -5.05
C ARG A 346 -19.03 -8.60 -4.57
N ASN A 347 -18.11 -8.75 -5.50
CA ASN A 347 -16.67 -8.95 -5.32
C ASN A 347 -15.88 -7.94 -6.18
N TRP A 348 -15.94 -6.63 -5.87
CA TRP A 348 -15.44 -5.57 -6.78
C TRP A 348 -13.97 -5.23 -6.53
N ASP A 349 -13.39 -4.50 -7.48
CA ASP A 349 -12.12 -3.82 -7.27
C ASP A 349 -12.37 -2.43 -6.67
N TYR A 350 -11.91 -2.25 -5.42
CA TYR A 350 -12.08 -1.01 -4.65
C TYR A 350 -10.78 -0.21 -4.52
N ARG A 351 -9.74 -0.54 -5.30
CA ARG A 351 -8.42 0.12 -5.27
C ARG A 351 -8.38 1.50 -5.95
N PHE A 352 -9.57 2.07 -6.17
CA PHE A 352 -9.78 3.33 -6.87
C PHE A 352 -10.33 4.40 -5.93
N THR A 353 -10.33 5.64 -6.39
CA THR A 353 -10.74 6.81 -5.63
C THR A 353 -12.20 7.15 -5.88
N TRP A 354 -13.04 6.80 -4.91
CA TRP A 354 -14.47 7.11 -4.92
C TRP A 354 -14.70 8.47 -4.29
N VAL A 355 -15.39 9.37 -5.01
CA VAL A 355 -15.59 10.76 -4.55
C VAL A 355 -16.28 10.79 -3.19
N ARG A 356 -17.31 9.98 -3.01
CA ARG A 356 -18.07 9.85 -1.75
C ARG A 356 -17.19 9.33 -0.61
N ASP A 357 -16.58 8.16 -0.78
CA ASP A 357 -15.85 7.47 0.30
C ASP A 357 -14.63 8.28 0.75
N SER A 358 -13.97 8.94 -0.20
CA SER A 358 -12.87 9.86 0.06
C SER A 358 -13.34 11.09 0.84
N SER A 359 -14.51 11.63 0.53
CA SER A 359 -15.10 12.78 1.25
C SER A 359 -15.36 12.45 2.73
N PHE A 360 -15.86 11.25 3.03
CA PHE A 360 -16.04 10.80 4.42
C PHE A 360 -14.71 10.56 5.15
N THR A 361 -13.73 9.97 4.46
CA THR A 361 -12.37 9.83 4.99
C THR A 361 -11.79 11.19 5.34
N LEU A 362 -11.98 12.18 4.46
CA LEU A 362 -11.52 13.54 4.67
C LEU A 362 -12.16 14.20 5.88
N TYR A 363 -13.48 14.07 6.01
CA TYR A 363 -14.21 14.57 7.15
C TYR A 363 -13.61 14.07 8.46
N ALA A 364 -13.34 12.77 8.57
CA ALA A 364 -12.75 12.17 9.75
C ALA A 364 -11.34 12.74 10.03
N LEU A 365 -10.49 12.82 9.00
CA LEU A 365 -9.12 13.33 9.13
C LEU A 365 -9.08 14.80 9.56
N ILE A 366 -9.88 15.67 8.92
CA ILE A 366 -9.99 17.10 9.27
C ILE A 366 -10.43 17.27 10.72
N ARG A 367 -11.46 16.51 11.16
CA ARG A 367 -11.98 16.59 12.54
C ARG A 367 -10.98 16.11 13.58
N MET A 368 -9.99 15.31 13.19
CA MET A 368 -8.88 14.89 14.03
C MET A 368 -7.68 15.84 13.97
N GLY A 369 -7.73 16.89 13.14
CA GLY A 369 -6.66 17.89 12.98
C GLY A 369 -5.63 17.56 11.89
N PHE A 370 -5.90 16.55 11.05
CA PHE A 370 -5.04 16.20 9.92
C PHE A 370 -5.43 16.99 8.67
N THR A 371 -4.76 18.11 8.43
CA THR A 371 -5.09 19.04 7.33
C THR A 371 -4.22 18.86 6.09
N GLU A 372 -3.04 18.23 6.20
CA GLU A 372 -2.13 18.02 5.06
C GLU A 372 -2.73 17.09 4.01
N GLU A 373 -3.25 15.94 4.45
CA GLU A 373 -3.96 14.98 3.60
C GLU A 373 -5.23 15.58 3.01
N ALA A 374 -5.91 16.40 3.80
CA ALA A 374 -7.10 17.12 3.36
C ALA A 374 -6.81 18.06 2.20
N ASN A 375 -5.73 18.83 2.32
CA ASN A 375 -5.30 19.73 1.25
C ASN A 375 -4.94 18.97 -0.03
N ALA A 376 -4.18 17.87 0.08
CA ALA A 376 -3.76 17.08 -1.08
C ALA A 376 -4.96 16.46 -1.82
N PHE A 377 -5.93 15.90 -1.09
CA PHE A 377 -7.13 15.35 -1.73
C PHE A 377 -8.03 16.44 -2.34
N VAL A 378 -8.14 17.61 -1.70
CA VAL A 378 -8.88 18.74 -2.28
C VAL A 378 -8.24 19.17 -3.59
N GLU A 379 -6.91 19.26 -3.66
CA GLU A 379 -6.18 19.54 -4.90
C GLU A 379 -6.48 18.49 -5.99
N PHE A 380 -6.43 17.20 -5.64
CA PHE A 380 -6.83 16.11 -6.53
C PHE A 380 -8.22 16.31 -7.13
N ILE A 381 -9.19 16.62 -6.27
CA ILE A 381 -10.59 16.80 -6.65
C ILE A 381 -10.81 18.06 -7.48
N LEU A 382 -10.18 19.19 -7.16
CA LEU A 382 -10.29 20.42 -7.94
C LEU A 382 -9.81 20.21 -9.38
N ASN A 383 -8.75 19.41 -9.57
CA ASN A 383 -8.29 19.03 -10.91
C ASN A 383 -9.36 18.20 -11.65
N ARG A 384 -10.06 17.27 -10.97
CA ARG A 384 -11.20 16.55 -11.56
C ARG A 384 -12.38 17.46 -11.88
N LEU A 385 -12.60 18.53 -11.11
CA LEU A 385 -13.61 19.53 -11.44
C LEU A 385 -13.28 20.28 -12.73
N LYS A 386 -12.01 20.55 -13.03
CA LYS A 386 -11.61 21.17 -14.30
C LYS A 386 -11.79 20.21 -15.48
N GLU A 387 -11.61 18.90 -15.26
CA GLU A 387 -11.66 17.83 -16.25
C GLU A 387 -13.02 17.09 -16.29
N ARG A 388 -14.14 17.82 -16.15
CA ARG A 388 -15.50 17.25 -16.23
C ARG A 388 -15.79 16.59 -17.57
N ASN A 389 -16.83 15.79 -17.60
CA ASN A 389 -17.38 15.25 -18.85
C ASN A 389 -17.99 16.38 -19.70
N SER A 390 -18.17 16.12 -20.99
CA SER A 390 -18.68 17.11 -21.94
C SER A 390 -20.10 17.60 -21.61
N ASP A 391 -20.90 16.79 -20.91
CA ASP A 391 -22.22 17.12 -20.40
C ASP A 391 -22.20 17.89 -19.06
N GLY A 392 -21.01 18.14 -18.51
CA GLY A 392 -20.82 18.80 -17.22
C GLY A 392 -20.82 17.85 -16.01
N SER A 393 -21.07 16.56 -16.21
CA SER A 393 -21.06 15.57 -15.12
C SER A 393 -19.64 15.25 -14.63
N LEU A 394 -19.57 14.65 -13.43
CA LEU A 394 -18.36 14.06 -12.87
C LEU A 394 -18.48 12.54 -12.92
N GLN A 395 -17.33 11.88 -12.95
CA GLN A 395 -17.27 10.45 -12.71
C GLN A 395 -17.34 10.19 -11.21
N ILE A 396 -17.95 9.08 -10.81
CA ILE A 396 -18.11 8.76 -9.39
C ILE A 396 -16.83 8.15 -8.78
N VAL A 397 -15.98 7.56 -9.63
CA VAL A 397 -14.75 6.85 -9.26
C VAL A 397 -13.64 7.13 -10.27
N TYR A 398 -12.42 7.34 -9.80
CA TYR A 398 -11.24 7.63 -10.61
C TYR A 398 -10.06 6.72 -10.25
N THR A 399 -9.11 6.53 -11.16
CA THR A 399 -7.81 5.95 -10.79
C THR A 399 -7.11 6.84 -9.76
N ILE A 400 -6.09 6.31 -9.06
CA ILE A 400 -5.31 7.13 -8.11
C ILE A 400 -4.55 8.28 -8.80
N HIS A 401 -4.41 8.21 -10.12
CA HIS A 401 -3.81 9.25 -10.97
C HIS A 401 -4.85 10.21 -11.58
N GLY A 402 -6.15 10.01 -11.31
CA GLY A 402 -7.23 10.85 -11.85
C GLY A 402 -7.76 10.40 -13.22
N GLY A 403 -7.32 9.25 -13.71
CA GLY A 403 -7.82 8.64 -14.94
C GLY A 403 -9.27 8.20 -14.81
N LYS A 404 -9.98 8.22 -15.95
CA LYS A 404 -11.40 7.86 -16.07
C LYS A 404 -11.63 6.43 -16.57
N ASP A 405 -10.63 5.84 -17.22
CA ASP A 405 -10.72 4.49 -17.76
C ASP A 405 -10.55 3.44 -16.66
N LEU A 406 -11.61 2.66 -16.44
CA LEU A 406 -11.73 1.67 -15.36
C LEU A 406 -12.43 0.41 -15.88
N GLU A 407 -12.04 -0.06 -17.07
CA GLU A 407 -12.60 -1.26 -17.70
C GLU A 407 -12.75 -2.43 -16.69
N GLU A 408 -13.99 -2.89 -16.51
CA GLU A 408 -14.29 -4.03 -15.63
C GLU A 408 -14.02 -5.33 -16.36
N ILE A 409 -13.07 -6.11 -15.85
CA ILE A 409 -12.66 -7.38 -16.45
C ILE A 409 -12.91 -8.51 -15.44
N GLU A 410 -13.64 -9.54 -15.88
CA GLU A 410 -13.81 -10.77 -15.10
C GLU A 410 -12.63 -11.74 -15.28
N LEU A 411 -12.01 -12.14 -14.17
CA LEU A 411 -10.88 -13.05 -14.12
C LEU A 411 -11.35 -14.48 -13.84
N SER A 412 -11.84 -15.16 -14.89
CA SER A 412 -12.43 -16.50 -14.80
C SER A 412 -11.46 -17.62 -14.38
N HIS A 413 -10.15 -17.37 -14.48
CA HIS A 413 -9.10 -18.33 -14.10
C HIS A 413 -8.86 -18.41 -12.59
N LEU A 414 -9.36 -17.44 -11.80
CA LEU A 414 -9.24 -17.40 -10.35
C LEU A 414 -10.47 -18.02 -9.66
N GLU A 415 -10.24 -18.69 -8.53
CA GLU A 415 -11.32 -19.33 -7.76
C GLU A 415 -12.16 -18.32 -6.98
N GLY A 416 -11.55 -17.20 -6.57
CA GLY A 416 -12.19 -16.18 -5.75
C GLY A 416 -12.16 -16.51 -4.26
N HIS A 417 -12.22 -15.49 -3.41
CA HIS A 417 -12.07 -15.66 -1.96
C HIS A 417 -13.14 -16.63 -1.44
N LYS A 418 -12.71 -17.80 -0.93
CA LYS A 418 -13.61 -18.89 -0.50
C LYS A 418 -14.63 -19.27 -1.58
N GLY A 419 -14.19 -19.34 -2.83
CA GLY A 419 -15.01 -19.69 -3.98
C GLY A 419 -16.01 -18.61 -4.44
N SER A 420 -15.92 -17.39 -3.89
CA SER A 420 -16.84 -16.30 -4.24
C SER A 420 -16.55 -15.78 -5.64
N LYS A 421 -17.52 -15.90 -6.54
CA LYS A 421 -17.38 -15.55 -7.96
C LYS A 421 -18.43 -14.56 -8.42
N PRO A 422 -18.13 -13.77 -9.46
CA PRO A 422 -16.86 -13.75 -10.20
C PRO A 422 -15.79 -12.90 -9.51
N VAL A 423 -14.55 -13.05 -9.96
CA VAL A 423 -13.41 -12.20 -9.59
C VAL A 423 -13.32 -11.09 -10.62
N ARG A 424 -13.30 -9.83 -10.19
CA ARG A 424 -13.26 -8.63 -11.04
C ARG A 424 -12.07 -7.73 -10.72
N ILE A 425 -11.48 -7.17 -11.77
CA ILE A 425 -10.56 -6.02 -11.70
C ILE A 425 -11.18 -4.86 -12.48
N GLY A 426 -10.80 -3.63 -12.15
CA GLY A 426 -11.50 -2.46 -12.68
C GLY A 426 -12.89 -2.31 -12.07
N ASN A 427 -13.66 -1.32 -12.53
CA ASN A 427 -14.94 -1.04 -11.92
C ASN A 427 -15.95 -0.41 -12.89
N GLY A 428 -17.00 -1.17 -13.22
CA GLY A 428 -18.03 -0.73 -14.16
C GLY A 428 -18.95 0.36 -13.63
N ALA A 429 -18.77 0.79 -12.38
CA ALA A 429 -19.51 1.91 -11.82
C ALA A 429 -19.04 3.27 -12.37
N ALA A 430 -17.92 3.32 -13.10
CA ALA A 430 -17.45 4.53 -13.79
C ALA A 430 -18.54 5.22 -14.64
N ASP A 431 -19.43 4.45 -15.28
CA ASP A 431 -20.50 4.98 -16.14
C ASP A 431 -21.82 5.28 -15.40
N HIS A 432 -21.85 5.09 -14.07
CA HIS A 432 -23.05 5.32 -13.29
C HIS A 432 -23.29 6.81 -13.07
N LEU A 433 -24.53 7.24 -13.30
CA LEU A 433 -25.00 8.54 -12.83
C LEU A 433 -25.47 8.41 -11.38
N GLN A 434 -24.76 9.07 -10.47
CA GLN A 434 -25.10 9.21 -9.07
C GLN A 434 -25.11 10.69 -8.73
N LEU A 435 -26.28 11.24 -8.41
CA LEU A 435 -26.44 12.68 -8.16
C LEU A 435 -26.12 13.03 -6.70
N ASP A 436 -26.04 12.04 -5.82
CA ASP A 436 -25.63 12.25 -4.44
C ASP A 436 -24.23 12.83 -4.34
N ILE A 437 -23.25 12.30 -5.11
CA ILE A 437 -21.81 12.60 -4.98
C ILE A 437 -21.49 14.09 -4.90
N TYR A 438 -22.30 14.93 -5.54
CA TYR A 438 -22.11 16.38 -5.58
C TYR A 438 -22.29 17.00 -4.20
N GLY A 439 -23.21 16.48 -3.40
CA GLY A 439 -23.41 16.91 -2.02
C GLY A 439 -22.22 16.55 -1.13
N GLU A 440 -21.75 15.31 -1.17
CA GLU A 440 -20.58 14.89 -0.37
C GLU A 440 -19.34 15.66 -0.77
N LEU A 441 -19.15 15.85 -2.07
CA LEU A 441 -18.06 16.63 -2.65
C LEU A 441 -18.08 18.09 -2.18
N MET A 442 -19.23 18.75 -2.28
CA MET A 442 -19.36 20.16 -1.88
C MET A 442 -19.22 20.35 -0.37
N ASP A 443 -19.72 19.40 0.44
CA ASP A 443 -19.50 19.43 1.89
C ASP A 443 -18.01 19.23 2.23
N CYS A 444 -17.33 18.32 1.52
CA CYS A 444 -15.89 18.11 1.63
C CYS A 444 -15.08 19.38 1.34
N ILE A 445 -15.38 20.08 0.23
CA ILE A 445 -14.72 21.36 -0.12
C ILE A 445 -14.99 22.42 0.95
N TYR A 446 -16.24 22.55 1.40
CA TYR A 446 -16.63 23.49 2.45
C TYR A 446 -15.85 23.25 3.77
N LEU A 447 -15.75 22.00 4.19
CA LEU A 447 -15.04 21.62 5.41
C LEU A 447 -13.55 21.90 5.32
N ALA A 448 -12.94 21.58 4.17
CA ALA A 448 -11.54 21.89 3.93
C ALA A 448 -11.30 23.40 3.94
N GLN A 449 -12.17 24.20 3.32
CA GLN A 449 -12.07 25.66 3.37
C GLN A 449 -12.19 26.22 4.79
N LYS A 450 -13.03 25.61 5.63
CA LYS A 450 -13.26 26.06 7.01
C LYS A 450 -12.12 25.70 7.97
N HIS A 451 -11.46 24.56 7.75
CA HIS A 451 -10.54 23.96 8.72
C HIS A 451 -9.11 23.77 8.22
N SER A 452 -8.86 23.95 6.93
CA SER A 452 -7.55 23.75 6.30
C SER A 452 -7.07 25.05 5.64
N LYS A 453 -6.12 24.94 4.69
CA LYS A 453 -5.60 26.13 3.99
C LYS A 453 -6.69 26.75 3.12
N PRO A 454 -6.77 28.09 3.00
CA PRO A 454 -7.69 28.73 2.06
C PRO A 454 -7.49 28.16 0.66
N LEU A 455 -8.57 27.91 -0.07
CA LEU A 455 -8.55 27.39 -1.44
C LEU A 455 -7.62 28.19 -2.36
N ALA A 456 -7.55 29.51 -2.14
CA ALA A 456 -6.67 30.41 -2.88
C ALA A 456 -5.17 30.15 -2.69
N SER A 457 -4.78 29.48 -1.61
CA SER A 457 -3.39 29.13 -1.26
C SER A 457 -3.00 27.69 -1.57
N LEU A 458 -3.96 26.88 -2.04
CA LEU A 458 -3.75 25.48 -2.44
C LEU A 458 -3.38 25.31 -3.91
N ILE A 459 -3.18 26.41 -4.63
CA ILE A 459 -2.93 26.40 -6.07
C ILE A 459 -1.56 27.04 -6.31
N GLN A 460 -0.74 26.42 -7.16
CA GLN A 460 0.57 26.93 -7.54
C GLN A 460 0.47 28.32 -8.17
N GLU A 461 1.49 29.15 -7.93
CA GLU A 461 1.62 30.48 -8.55
C GLU A 461 1.59 30.34 -10.09
N GLY A 462 0.48 30.69 -10.72
CA GLY A 462 0.37 30.74 -12.19
C GLY A 462 -0.97 30.32 -12.80
N GLU A 463 -1.74 29.45 -12.14
CA GLU A 463 -3.12 29.11 -12.52
C GLU A 463 -4.08 29.60 -11.45
N GLY A 464 -5.08 30.41 -11.82
CA GLY A 464 -5.77 31.27 -10.86
C GLY A 464 -6.65 30.52 -9.86
N SER A 465 -6.62 30.93 -8.59
CA SER A 465 -7.68 30.63 -7.60
C SER A 465 -9.10 30.89 -8.14
N TRP A 466 -9.22 31.84 -9.06
CA TRP A 466 -10.45 32.15 -9.77
C TRP A 466 -10.99 30.97 -10.60
N ASP A 467 -10.12 30.19 -11.26
CA ASP A 467 -10.53 29.06 -12.11
C ASP A 467 -11.17 27.93 -11.31
N SER A 468 -10.65 27.67 -10.10
CA SER A 468 -11.22 26.66 -9.20
C SER A 468 -12.61 27.07 -8.68
N TRP A 469 -12.81 28.35 -8.35
CA TRP A 469 -14.13 28.87 -7.98
C TRP A 469 -15.10 28.87 -9.16
N VAL A 470 -14.62 29.11 -10.38
CA VAL A 470 -15.42 28.96 -11.61
C VAL A 470 -15.85 27.49 -11.78
N ALA A 471 -14.93 26.54 -11.60
CA ALA A 471 -15.23 25.12 -11.71
C ALA A 471 -16.27 24.67 -10.67
N ILE A 472 -16.14 25.10 -9.41
CA ILE A 472 -17.13 24.83 -8.35
C ILE A 472 -18.51 25.40 -8.72
N ARG A 473 -18.59 26.64 -9.24
CA ARG A 473 -19.87 27.22 -9.68
C ARG A 473 -20.50 26.41 -10.80
N GLN A 474 -19.71 25.99 -11.78
CA GLN A 474 -20.18 25.18 -12.91
C GLN A 474 -20.74 23.83 -12.45
N VAL A 475 -20.13 23.21 -11.44
CA VAL A 475 -20.65 21.97 -10.82
C VAL A 475 -22.02 22.20 -10.19
N VAL A 476 -22.18 23.28 -9.42
CA VAL A 476 -23.49 23.56 -8.79
C VAL A 476 -24.53 23.99 -9.83
N ASP A 477 -24.14 24.74 -10.86
CA ASP A 477 -25.01 25.07 -11.98
C ASP A 477 -25.48 23.78 -12.68
N TYR A 478 -24.59 22.80 -12.89
CA TYR A 478 -24.97 21.47 -13.36
C TYR A 478 -25.99 20.82 -12.42
N VAL A 479 -25.74 20.75 -11.11
CA VAL A 479 -26.68 20.16 -10.13
C VAL A 479 -28.08 20.79 -10.22
N CYS A 480 -28.18 22.12 -10.37
CA CYS A 480 -29.45 22.82 -10.54
C CYS A 480 -30.23 22.41 -11.80
N THR A 481 -29.55 21.89 -12.83
CA THR A 481 -30.20 21.38 -14.05
C THR A 481 -30.69 19.94 -13.94
N GLN A 482 -30.23 19.17 -12.94
CA GLN A 482 -30.50 17.73 -12.81
C GLN A 482 -31.65 17.40 -11.83
N THR A 483 -32.44 18.37 -11.36
CA THR A 483 -33.40 18.18 -10.26
C THR A 483 -34.47 17.13 -10.54
N GLU A 484 -34.87 16.95 -11.79
CA GLU A 484 -35.89 15.97 -12.23
C GLU A 484 -35.27 14.67 -12.78
N VAL A 485 -33.94 14.55 -12.78
CA VAL A 485 -33.24 13.39 -13.35
C VAL A 485 -33.20 12.24 -12.35
N GLU A 486 -33.49 11.05 -12.85
CA GLU A 486 -33.38 9.79 -12.11
C GLU A 486 -31.94 9.27 -12.12
N ASP A 487 -31.48 8.75 -10.99
CA ASP A 487 -30.10 8.30 -10.78
C ASP A 487 -30.04 6.96 -10.05
N LEU A 488 -28.84 6.49 -9.72
CA LEU A 488 -28.63 5.24 -8.97
C LEU A 488 -28.37 5.44 -7.47
N SER A 489 -28.11 6.68 -7.02
CA SER A 489 -27.82 7.04 -5.63
C SER A 489 -26.71 6.18 -4.98
N ILE A 490 -26.57 6.26 -3.66
CA ILE A 490 -25.61 5.47 -2.87
C ILE A 490 -25.84 3.96 -2.91
N TRP A 491 -27.03 3.53 -3.35
CA TRP A 491 -27.43 2.15 -3.19
C TRP A 491 -26.71 1.22 -4.16
N GLU A 492 -26.17 1.76 -5.27
CA GLU A 492 -25.33 1.05 -6.26
C GLU A 492 -25.93 -0.27 -6.78
N VAL A 493 -27.19 -0.53 -6.43
CA VAL A 493 -27.94 -1.65 -6.95
C VAL A 493 -28.03 -1.34 -8.42
N ARG A 494 -27.50 -2.24 -9.26
CA ARG A 494 -27.71 -2.26 -10.71
C ARG A 494 -29.22 -2.50 -11.03
N GLY A 495 -30.08 -1.72 -10.40
CA GLY A 495 -31.51 -1.60 -10.60
C GLY A 495 -31.80 -0.41 -11.50
N LYS A 496 -33.09 -0.15 -11.70
CA LYS A 496 -33.52 0.98 -12.54
C LYS A 496 -33.21 2.30 -11.83
N ARG A 497 -32.79 3.31 -12.61
CA ARG A 497 -32.69 4.69 -12.14
C ARG A 497 -34.04 5.12 -11.55
N LYS A 498 -34.00 5.88 -10.46
CA LYS A 498 -35.18 6.42 -9.77
C LYS A 498 -34.88 7.79 -9.20
N ASN A 499 -35.93 8.51 -8.80
CA ASN A 499 -35.80 9.68 -7.94
C ASN A 499 -35.58 9.24 -6.48
N PHE A 500 -34.33 9.11 -6.07
CA PHE A 500 -33.98 8.77 -4.69
C PHE A 500 -33.99 10.01 -3.79
N LEU A 501 -34.68 9.93 -2.65
CA LEU A 501 -34.72 11.01 -1.66
C LEU A 501 -33.31 11.41 -1.19
N TYR A 502 -32.43 10.42 -0.99
CA TYR A 502 -31.05 10.67 -0.58
C TYR A 502 -30.32 11.56 -1.59
N SER A 503 -30.36 11.22 -2.88
CA SER A 503 -29.74 12.04 -3.93
C SER A 503 -30.31 13.46 -3.95
N LYS A 504 -31.63 13.64 -3.82
CA LYS A 504 -32.23 14.99 -3.80
C LYS A 504 -31.80 15.81 -2.58
N VAL A 505 -31.65 15.18 -1.41
CA VAL A 505 -31.10 15.84 -0.22
C VAL A 505 -29.64 16.24 -0.43
N MET A 506 -28.81 15.37 -1.01
CA MET A 506 -27.40 15.68 -1.26
C MET A 506 -27.22 16.75 -2.34
N MET A 507 -28.07 16.77 -3.37
CA MET A 507 -28.13 17.89 -4.31
C MET A 507 -28.47 19.21 -3.61
N TRP A 508 -29.42 19.20 -2.67
CA TRP A 508 -29.71 20.37 -1.84
C TRP A 508 -28.49 20.79 -1.00
N VAL A 509 -27.76 19.84 -0.40
CA VAL A 509 -26.50 20.13 0.32
C VAL A 509 -25.49 20.82 -0.60
N ALA A 510 -25.32 20.34 -1.84
CA ALA A 510 -24.41 20.96 -2.81
C ALA A 510 -24.75 22.44 -3.06
N ILE A 511 -26.04 22.75 -3.19
CA ILE A 511 -26.54 24.12 -3.39
C ILE A 511 -26.35 24.97 -2.12
N ASP A 512 -26.70 24.43 -0.95
CA ASP A 512 -26.58 25.10 0.35
C ASP A 512 -25.14 25.51 0.67
N ARG A 513 -24.18 24.62 0.40
CA ARG A 513 -22.75 24.89 0.64
C ARG A 513 -22.21 26.01 -0.25
N ARG A 514 -22.63 26.07 -1.52
CA ARG A 514 -22.30 27.19 -2.41
C ARG A 514 -22.81 28.53 -1.88
N VAL A 515 -24.05 28.57 -1.39
CA VAL A 515 -24.65 29.82 -0.86
C VAL A 515 -23.88 30.28 0.37
N THR A 516 -23.54 29.35 1.26
CA THR A 516 -22.76 29.64 2.47
C THR A 516 -21.36 30.16 2.15
N ASP A 517 -20.66 29.56 1.18
CA ASP A 517 -19.34 30.01 0.74
C ASP A 517 -19.38 31.41 0.09
N LEU A 518 -20.38 31.69 -0.76
CA LEU A 518 -20.58 33.02 -1.35
C LEU A 518 -20.83 34.11 -0.31
N LEU A 519 -21.52 33.79 0.79
CA LEU A 519 -21.77 34.71 1.90
C LEU A 519 -20.54 34.89 2.79
N GLY A 520 -19.74 33.84 2.99
CA GLY A 520 -18.43 33.90 3.66
C GLY A 520 -17.40 34.74 2.89
N TYR A 521 -17.37 34.63 1.57
CA TYR A 521 -16.46 35.43 0.73
C TYR A 521 -16.80 36.93 0.76
N ARG A 522 -18.10 37.27 0.81
CA ARG A 522 -18.56 38.67 0.98
C ARG A 522 -18.16 39.28 2.33
N THR A 523 -18.01 38.47 3.37
CA THR A 523 -17.58 38.94 4.69
C THR A 523 -16.05 39.09 4.78
N HIS A 524 -15.28 38.19 4.15
CA HIS A 524 -13.82 38.34 4.08
C HIS A 524 -13.35 39.54 3.22
N LEU A 525 -14.02 39.85 2.11
CA LEU A 525 -13.74 41.04 1.31
C LEU A 525 -14.04 42.37 2.04
N LYS A 526 -14.96 42.36 3.03
CA LYS A 526 -15.22 43.55 3.86
C LYS A 526 -14.10 43.84 4.85
N HIS A 527 -13.35 42.82 5.29
CA HIS A 527 -12.24 43.01 6.23
C HIS A 527 -10.92 43.41 5.54
N SER A 528 -10.75 43.12 4.24
CA SER A 528 -9.56 43.54 3.47
C SER A 528 -9.65 44.97 2.90
N HIS A 529 -10.79 45.65 3.04
CA HIS A 529 -11.01 47.03 2.54
C HIS A 529 -11.24 48.07 3.64
N MET A 530 -10.96 47.75 4.91
CA MET A 530 -11.00 48.72 6.03
C MET A 530 -9.60 49.03 6.61
N SER A 531 -8.59 49.02 5.76
CA SER A 531 -7.26 49.56 6.06
C SER A 531 -6.78 50.40 4.88
N LEU A 532 -7.32 51.61 4.76
CA LEU A 532 -6.71 52.73 4.03
C LEU A 532 -6.65 53.92 4.96
#